data_AF-A0A0Q5J3G1-F1
#
_entry.id   AF-A0A0Q5J3G1-F1
#
_cell.length_a   1.000
_cell.length_b   1.000
_cell.length_c   1.000
_cell.angle_alpha   90.00
_cell.angle_beta   90.00
_cell.angle_gamma   90.00
#
_symmetry.space_group_name_H-M   'P 1'
#
loop_
_entity.id
_entity.type
_entity.pdbx_description
1 polymer ?
#
loop_
_entity_poly.entity_id
_entity_poly.type
_entity_poly.pdbx_seq_one_letter_code
_entity_poly.pdbx_strand_id
1 'polypeptide(L)'
;MRRLALLLLPTLSLASVAAAQAAPSLSVVLSTETLRGVPVVEGIFPADQLYKRDVRVRAYRLDDVLGRNVADLERLAAAGYTVTFRCSDGYAPKARLADLLGQGGLMAFADADAGEARWAPATYQDKPLNADAVGYYLNWPLGGAPQKPVPWGVVTLELKPGS
;
A
#
# COMPACT_ATOMS: atom_id res chain seq x y z
N MET A 1 30.09 22.55 -72.04
CA MET A 1 30.73 22.01 -70.83
C MET A 1 30.00 22.58 -69.61
N ARG A 2 29.05 21.85 -69.02
CA ARG A 2 28.24 22.30 -67.86
C ARG A 2 28.78 21.64 -66.58
N ARG A 3 29.12 22.46 -65.59
CA ARG A 3 29.60 22.06 -64.26
C ARG A 3 28.43 21.56 -63.41
N LEU A 4 28.55 20.35 -62.84
CA LEU A 4 27.67 19.85 -61.78
C LEU A 4 28.14 20.42 -60.43
N ALA A 5 27.27 21.11 -59.72
CA ALA A 5 27.48 21.50 -58.33
C ALA A 5 26.90 20.42 -57.41
N LEU A 6 27.76 19.80 -56.60
CA LEU A 6 27.38 18.84 -55.55
C LEU A 6 26.98 19.65 -54.30
N LEU A 7 25.70 19.63 -53.93
CA LEU A 7 25.21 20.21 -52.68
C LEU A 7 25.32 19.15 -51.56
N LEU A 8 26.26 19.37 -50.63
CA LEU A 8 26.35 18.67 -49.35
C LEU A 8 25.29 19.23 -48.40
N LEU A 9 24.28 18.42 -48.07
CA LEU A 9 23.34 18.71 -47.00
C LEU A 9 23.88 18.16 -45.67
N PRO A 10 23.90 18.95 -44.57
CA PRO A 10 24.26 18.45 -43.26
C PRO A 10 23.11 17.59 -42.71
N THR A 11 23.43 16.35 -42.35
CA THR A 11 22.55 15.47 -41.57
C THR A 11 22.40 16.03 -40.16
N LEU A 12 21.29 16.73 -39.91
CA LEU A 12 20.86 17.13 -38.57
C LEU A 12 20.59 15.87 -37.74
N SER A 13 21.47 15.59 -36.80
CA SER A 13 21.30 14.55 -35.78
C SER A 13 20.18 14.98 -34.85
N LEU A 14 19.00 14.35 -34.98
CA LEU A 14 17.91 14.46 -34.01
C LEU A 14 18.33 13.72 -32.74
N ALA A 15 18.94 14.44 -31.80
CA ALA A 15 19.08 13.97 -30.43
C ALA A 15 17.67 13.81 -29.84
N SER A 16 17.24 12.55 -29.67
CA SER A 16 15.99 12.23 -28.99
C SER A 16 16.17 12.58 -27.52
N VAL A 17 15.68 13.75 -27.11
CA VAL A 17 15.47 14.07 -25.71
C VAL A 17 14.26 13.25 -25.28
N ALA A 18 14.48 11.98 -24.94
CA ALA A 18 13.50 11.20 -24.20
C ALA A 18 13.37 11.88 -22.83
N ALA A 19 12.36 12.73 -22.69
CA ALA A 19 11.98 13.29 -21.41
C ALA A 19 11.76 12.11 -20.45
N ALA A 20 12.56 12.04 -19.37
CA ALA A 20 12.33 11.11 -18.29
C ALA A 20 10.97 11.45 -17.68
N GLN A 21 9.91 10.79 -18.14
CA GLN A 21 8.59 10.89 -17.54
C GLN A 21 8.74 10.42 -16.09
N ALA A 22 8.53 11.33 -15.13
CA ALA A 22 8.60 10.98 -13.72
C ALA A 22 7.62 9.82 -13.46
N ALA A 23 8.14 8.70 -12.95
CA ALA A 23 7.35 7.51 -12.76
C ALA A 23 6.14 7.82 -11.84
N PRO A 24 4.92 7.39 -12.21
CA PRO A 24 3.70 7.91 -11.60
C PRO A 24 3.60 7.49 -10.14
N SER A 25 3.07 8.41 -9.31
CA SER A 25 2.55 8.08 -7.99
C SER A 25 1.12 7.57 -8.11
N LEU A 26 0.75 6.58 -7.33
CA LEU A 26 -0.59 5.99 -7.30
C LEU A 26 -1.18 6.10 -5.89
N SER A 27 -2.49 6.26 -5.81
CA SER A 27 -3.20 6.37 -4.52
C SER A 27 -4.42 5.46 -4.52
N VAL A 28 -4.52 4.61 -3.51
CA VAL A 28 -5.67 3.73 -3.27
C VAL A 28 -6.35 4.20 -1.98
N VAL A 29 -7.46 4.92 -2.11
CA VAL A 29 -8.30 5.31 -0.98
C VAL A 29 -9.12 4.09 -0.56
N LEU A 30 -9.09 3.70 0.72
CA LEU A 30 -9.83 2.54 1.22
C LEU A 30 -11.32 2.88 1.35
N SER A 31 -12.13 2.40 0.43
CA SER A 31 -13.56 2.66 0.35
C SER A 31 -14.32 1.44 -0.16
N THR A 32 -15.66 1.46 -0.07
CA THR A 32 -16.51 0.40 -0.64
C THR A 32 -16.26 0.18 -2.13
N GLU A 33 -15.88 1.23 -2.86
CA GLU A 33 -15.63 1.14 -4.31
C GLU A 33 -14.30 0.43 -4.61
N THR A 34 -13.21 0.84 -3.97
CA THR A 34 -11.87 0.27 -4.18
C THR A 34 -11.74 -1.15 -3.63
N LEU A 35 -12.56 -1.50 -2.64
CA LEU A 35 -12.60 -2.83 -2.04
C LEU A 35 -13.67 -3.74 -2.67
N ARG A 36 -14.42 -3.24 -3.66
CA ARG A 36 -15.47 -4.03 -4.31
C ARG A 36 -14.87 -5.26 -5.00
N GLY A 37 -15.35 -6.43 -4.59
CA GLY A 37 -14.93 -7.72 -5.12
C GLY A 37 -13.61 -8.24 -4.56
N VAL A 38 -12.98 -7.51 -3.63
CA VAL A 38 -11.82 -8.04 -2.88
C VAL A 38 -12.35 -9.10 -1.89
N PRO A 39 -11.81 -10.33 -1.90
CA PRO A 39 -12.28 -11.37 -0.99
C PRO A 39 -12.08 -10.99 0.48
N VAL A 40 -13.14 -11.18 1.28
CA VAL A 40 -13.03 -11.09 2.74
C VAL A 40 -12.47 -12.42 3.25
N VAL A 41 -11.47 -12.35 4.11
CA VAL A 41 -10.87 -13.48 4.80
C VAL A 41 -11.01 -13.32 6.30
N GLU A 42 -10.99 -14.44 7.01
CA GLU A 42 -10.82 -14.46 8.46
C GLU A 42 -9.34 -14.71 8.81
N GLY A 43 -8.88 -14.13 9.91
CA GLY A 43 -7.51 -14.28 10.40
C GLY A 43 -7.41 -14.09 11.91
N ILE A 44 -6.21 -14.26 12.44
CA ILE A 44 -5.90 -14.01 13.85
C ILE A 44 -4.70 -13.07 13.90
N PHE A 45 -4.80 -11.97 14.65
CA PHE A 45 -3.63 -11.17 15.04
C PHE A 45 -3.14 -11.71 16.39
N PRO A 46 -2.04 -12.49 16.42
CA PRO A 46 -1.55 -13.10 17.65
C PRO A 46 -0.95 -12.03 18.55
N ALA A 47 -1.27 -12.09 19.86
CA ALA A 47 -0.77 -11.18 20.89
C ALA A 47 -0.73 -9.72 20.42
N ASP A 48 -1.84 -9.24 19.85
CA ASP A 48 -1.91 -7.97 19.15
C ASP A 48 -1.44 -6.80 20.03
N GLN A 49 -0.66 -5.89 19.46
CA GLN A 49 -0.05 -4.81 20.21
C GLN A 49 -1.04 -3.79 20.76
N LEU A 50 -2.21 -3.62 20.13
CA LEU A 50 -3.23 -2.67 20.55
C LEU A 50 -4.14 -3.31 21.61
N TYR A 51 -4.52 -4.57 21.42
CA TYR A 51 -5.48 -5.27 22.28
C TYR A 51 -4.86 -6.17 23.36
N LYS A 52 -3.56 -6.45 23.29
CA LYS A 52 -2.81 -7.31 24.22
C LYS A 52 -3.39 -8.72 24.39
N ARG A 53 -4.05 -9.21 23.33
CA ARG A 53 -4.62 -10.56 23.22
C ARG A 53 -4.61 -11.01 21.76
N ASP A 54 -4.95 -12.26 21.53
CA ASP A 54 -5.29 -12.71 20.18
C ASP A 54 -6.59 -12.04 19.74
N VAL A 55 -6.60 -11.51 18.51
CA VAL A 55 -7.76 -10.84 17.91
C VAL A 55 -8.18 -11.61 16.67
N ARG A 56 -9.41 -12.12 16.66
CA ARG A 56 -9.99 -12.76 15.47
C ARG A 56 -10.51 -11.66 14.56
N VAL A 57 -10.02 -11.58 13.34
CA VAL A 57 -10.30 -10.46 12.45
C VAL A 57 -11.03 -10.89 11.20
N ARG A 58 -11.88 -10.00 10.70
CA ARG A 58 -12.31 -9.97 9.30
C ARG A 58 -11.46 -8.97 8.55
N ALA A 59 -10.86 -9.41 7.46
CA ALA A 59 -9.81 -8.66 6.77
C ALA A 59 -9.86 -8.85 5.25
N TYR A 60 -9.11 -8.01 4.56
CA TYR A 60 -8.67 -8.25 3.19
C TYR A 60 -7.19 -8.62 3.20
N ARG A 61 -6.73 -9.44 2.26
CA ARG A 61 -5.28 -9.60 2.04
C ARG A 61 -4.74 -8.33 1.39
N LEU A 62 -3.60 -7.82 1.88
CA LEU A 62 -2.97 -6.63 1.33
C LEU A 62 -2.68 -6.79 -0.16
N ASP A 63 -2.23 -7.97 -0.57
CA ASP A 63 -1.94 -8.31 -1.97
C ASP A 63 -3.20 -8.21 -2.85
N ASP A 64 -4.37 -8.66 -2.36
CA ASP A 64 -5.62 -8.60 -3.11
C ASP A 64 -6.14 -7.15 -3.21
N VAL A 65 -6.00 -6.36 -2.14
CA VAL A 65 -6.35 -4.93 -2.15
C VAL A 65 -5.50 -4.17 -3.17
N LEU A 66 -4.18 -4.39 -3.13
CA LEU A 66 -3.26 -3.76 -4.07
C LEU A 66 -3.53 -4.24 -5.51
N GLY A 67 -3.66 -5.55 -5.73
CA GLY A 67 -3.81 -6.14 -7.06
C GLY A 67 -5.12 -5.77 -7.74
N ARG A 68 -6.17 -5.50 -6.95
CA ARG A 68 -7.44 -4.98 -7.45
C ARG A 68 -7.33 -3.57 -8.02
N ASN A 69 -6.47 -2.74 -7.43
CA ASN A 69 -6.46 -1.29 -7.64
C ASN A 69 -5.20 -0.78 -8.36
N VAL A 70 -4.16 -1.60 -8.49
CA VAL A 70 -2.88 -1.23 -9.07
C VAL A 70 -2.46 -2.29 -10.09
N ALA A 71 -2.27 -1.87 -11.33
CA ALA A 71 -1.72 -2.73 -12.38
C ALA A 71 -0.21 -2.96 -12.19
N ASP A 72 0.27 -4.11 -12.65
CA ASP A 72 1.70 -4.49 -12.70
C ASP A 72 2.47 -4.36 -11.37
N LEU A 73 1.86 -4.79 -10.26
CA LEU A 73 2.49 -4.71 -8.92
C LEU A 73 3.90 -5.30 -8.86
N GLU A 74 4.14 -6.44 -9.50
CA GLU A 74 5.47 -7.07 -9.52
C GLU A 74 6.51 -6.18 -10.19
N ARG A 75 6.13 -5.53 -11.30
CA ARG A 75 7.01 -4.57 -12.00
C ARG A 75 7.29 -3.35 -11.13
N LEU A 76 6.28 -2.83 -10.42
CA LEU A 76 6.47 -1.71 -9.50
C LEU A 76 7.38 -2.08 -8.32
N ALA A 77 7.21 -3.28 -7.76
CA ALA A 77 8.06 -3.80 -6.70
C ALA A 77 9.51 -3.93 -7.17
N ALA A 78 9.74 -4.51 -8.36
CA ALA A 78 11.05 -4.60 -8.98
C ALA A 78 11.67 -3.23 -9.31
N ALA A 79 10.84 -2.23 -9.63
CA ALA A 79 11.26 -0.84 -9.83
C ALA A 79 11.51 -0.08 -8.52
N GLY A 80 11.47 -0.75 -7.36
CA GLY A 80 11.81 -0.17 -6.06
C GLY A 80 10.72 0.73 -5.48
N TYR A 81 9.47 0.60 -5.90
CA TYR A 81 8.38 1.40 -5.33
C TYR A 81 8.25 1.20 -3.83
N THR A 82 7.80 2.26 -3.15
CA THR A 82 7.47 2.27 -1.72
C THR A 82 5.97 2.46 -1.53
N VAL A 83 5.43 1.82 -0.50
CA VAL A 83 4.04 2.02 -0.05
C VAL A 83 4.07 2.85 1.23
N THR A 84 3.28 3.92 1.25
CA THR A 84 3.00 4.71 2.45
C THR A 84 1.56 4.47 2.90
N PHE A 85 1.38 4.09 4.16
CA PHE A 85 0.08 3.84 4.78
C PHE A 85 -0.42 5.11 5.46
N ARG A 86 -1.20 5.94 4.78
CA ARG A 86 -1.76 7.18 5.37
C ARG A 86 -2.83 6.81 6.39
N CYS A 87 -2.63 7.20 7.64
CA CYS A 87 -3.58 6.99 8.72
C CYS A 87 -4.38 8.28 8.99
N SER A 88 -5.59 8.14 9.51
CA SER A 88 -6.50 9.26 9.79
C SER A 88 -5.98 10.24 10.84
N ASP A 89 -5.05 9.81 11.69
CA ASP A 89 -4.40 10.61 12.73
C ASP A 89 -3.12 11.32 12.25
N GLY A 90 -2.77 11.18 10.96
CA GLY A 90 -1.56 11.73 10.36
C GLY A 90 -0.34 10.82 10.42
N TYR A 91 -0.40 9.66 11.10
CA TYR A 91 0.65 8.65 11.05
C TYR A 91 0.78 8.10 9.63
N ALA A 92 2.01 7.89 9.15
CA ALA A 92 2.27 7.53 7.76
C ALA A 92 3.51 6.62 7.61
N PRO A 93 3.50 5.39 8.17
CA PRO A 93 4.63 4.51 8.01
C PRO A 93 4.78 4.08 6.55
N LYS A 94 6.02 3.75 6.18
CA LYS A 94 6.40 3.41 4.82
C LYS A 94 7.22 2.13 4.79
N ALA A 95 7.10 1.36 3.71
CA ALA A 95 7.90 0.18 3.43
C ALA A 95 8.10 0.02 1.92
N ARG A 96 9.13 -0.74 1.50
CA ARG A 96 9.30 -1.07 0.08
C ARG A 96 8.20 -2.04 -0.33
N LEU A 97 7.62 -1.87 -1.51
CA LEU A 97 6.57 -2.75 -2.01
C LEU A 97 7.04 -4.20 -2.09
N ALA A 98 8.30 -4.43 -2.51
CA ALA A 98 8.92 -5.75 -2.56
C ALA A 98 8.99 -6.46 -1.19
N ASP A 99 9.06 -5.71 -0.09
CA ASP A 99 9.11 -6.26 1.27
C ASP A 99 7.71 -6.59 1.82
N LEU A 100 6.65 -6.27 1.09
CA LEU A 100 5.25 -6.45 1.50
C LEU A 100 4.54 -7.53 0.70
N LEU A 101 4.76 -7.58 -0.62
CA LEU A 101 4.06 -8.51 -1.52
C LEU A 101 4.35 -9.96 -1.16
N GLY A 102 3.30 -10.79 -1.08
CA GLY A 102 3.40 -12.21 -0.76
C GLY A 102 3.71 -12.49 0.72
N GLN A 103 3.78 -11.47 1.58
CA GLN A 103 4.18 -11.62 2.98
C GLN A 103 3.00 -11.84 3.93
N GLY A 104 1.80 -12.06 3.39
CA GLY A 104 0.61 -12.40 4.18
C GLY A 104 0.06 -11.26 5.03
N GLY A 105 0.25 -10.00 4.62
CA GLY A 105 -0.32 -8.85 5.30
C GLY A 105 -1.85 -8.87 5.25
N LEU A 106 -2.48 -8.66 6.40
CA LEU A 106 -3.94 -8.59 6.52
C LEU A 106 -4.35 -7.17 6.88
N MET A 107 -5.18 -6.57 6.02
CA MET A 107 -5.84 -5.29 6.27
C MET A 107 -7.21 -5.57 6.91
N ALA A 108 -7.21 -5.69 8.24
CA ALA A 108 -8.42 -5.94 9.01
C ALA A 108 -9.32 -4.71 9.07
N PHE A 109 -10.63 -4.94 9.08
CA PHE A 109 -11.65 -3.89 9.21
C PHE A 109 -12.64 -4.15 10.34
N ALA A 110 -12.56 -5.32 10.97
CA ALA A 110 -13.31 -5.63 12.16
C ALA A 110 -12.62 -6.73 12.99
N ASP A 111 -12.79 -6.65 14.30
CA ASP A 111 -12.65 -7.73 15.26
C ASP A 111 -13.97 -8.50 15.32
N ALA A 112 -13.91 -9.81 15.05
CA ALA A 112 -15.07 -10.68 15.03
C ALA A 112 -15.73 -10.84 16.40
N ASP A 113 -14.98 -10.56 17.48
CA ASP A 113 -15.45 -10.68 18.86
C ASP A 113 -15.96 -9.34 19.44
N ALA A 114 -15.99 -8.25 18.65
CA ALA A 114 -16.37 -6.90 19.10
C ALA A 114 -17.89 -6.66 19.24
N GLY A 115 -18.73 -7.64 18.90
CA GLY A 115 -20.19 -7.52 18.97
C GLY A 115 -20.76 -6.62 17.87
N GLU A 116 -21.55 -5.62 18.23
CA GLU A 116 -22.19 -4.70 17.27
C GLU A 116 -21.21 -3.68 16.68
N ALA A 117 -20.11 -3.38 17.39
CA ALA A 117 -19.05 -2.50 16.90
C ALA A 117 -18.12 -3.27 15.95
N ARG A 118 -17.45 -2.57 15.04
CA ARG A 118 -16.39 -3.18 14.22
C ARG A 118 -15.17 -3.55 15.05
N TRP A 119 -14.86 -2.74 16.06
CA TRP A 119 -13.68 -2.91 16.89
C TRP A 119 -14.07 -2.79 18.34
N ALA A 120 -13.44 -3.58 19.21
CA ALA A 120 -13.53 -3.34 20.65
C ALA A 120 -12.83 -2.00 20.99
N PRO A 121 -13.26 -1.29 22.04
CA PRO A 121 -12.51 -0.16 22.58
C PRO A 121 -11.07 -0.58 22.93
N ALA A 122 -10.12 0.31 22.69
CA ALA A 122 -8.71 0.07 22.98
C ALA A 122 -8.09 1.22 23.77
N THR A 123 -6.90 0.98 24.32
CA THR A 123 -6.07 2.02 24.94
C THR A 123 -4.72 2.01 24.23
N TYR A 124 -4.26 3.18 23.80
CA TYR A 124 -2.95 3.36 23.19
C TYR A 124 -2.19 4.49 23.86
N GLN A 125 -0.96 4.22 24.31
CA GLN A 125 -0.14 5.18 25.06
C GLN A 125 -0.91 5.86 26.21
N ASP A 126 -1.60 5.03 27.02
CA ASP A 126 -2.41 5.43 28.17
C ASP A 126 -3.61 6.36 27.84
N LYS A 127 -3.98 6.48 26.56
CA LYS A 127 -5.13 7.24 26.10
C LYS A 127 -6.20 6.31 25.52
N PRO A 128 -7.49 6.54 25.81
CA PRO A 128 -8.57 5.84 25.14
C PRO A 128 -8.49 6.04 23.63
N LEU A 129 -8.59 4.94 22.88
CA LEU A 129 -8.74 4.93 21.43
C LEU A 129 -10.16 4.49 21.11
N ASN A 130 -10.92 5.37 20.46
CA ASN A 130 -12.27 5.06 20.02
C ASN A 130 -12.22 3.93 18.97
N ALA A 131 -13.16 2.99 19.04
CA ALA A 131 -13.30 1.88 18.09
C ALA A 131 -13.32 2.34 16.63
N ASP A 132 -14.01 3.45 16.33
CA ASP A 132 -14.08 4.00 14.97
C ASP A 132 -12.72 4.53 14.47
N ALA A 133 -11.83 4.92 15.39
CA ALA A 133 -10.50 5.41 15.03
C ALA A 133 -9.52 4.28 14.67
N VAL A 134 -9.84 3.03 15.00
CA VAL A 134 -9.04 1.86 14.60
C VAL A 134 -9.15 1.62 13.09
N GLY A 135 -10.31 1.92 12.49
CA GLY A 135 -10.49 1.92 11.03
C GLY A 135 -10.00 0.64 10.34
N TYR A 136 -9.18 0.79 9.30
CA TYR A 136 -8.43 -0.33 8.74
C TYR A 136 -7.11 -0.52 9.49
N TYR A 137 -6.85 -1.76 9.92
CA TYR A 137 -5.70 -2.15 10.71
C TYR A 137 -4.86 -3.22 10.00
N LEU A 138 -3.63 -2.87 9.64
CA LEU A 138 -2.67 -3.80 9.04
C LEU A 138 -1.87 -4.55 10.11
N ASN A 139 -1.84 -5.88 10.01
CA ASN A 139 -0.94 -6.73 10.80
C ASN A 139 -0.45 -7.95 9.99
N TRP A 140 0.54 -8.67 10.51
CA TRP A 140 1.31 -9.72 9.82
C TRP A 140 1.30 -11.03 10.62
N PRO A 141 0.22 -11.83 10.52
CA PRO A 141 -0.04 -12.96 11.42
C PRO A 141 0.98 -14.10 11.36
N LEU A 142 1.73 -14.25 10.27
CA LEU A 142 2.75 -15.30 10.10
C LEU A 142 4.14 -14.87 10.62
N GLY A 143 4.17 -14.06 11.68
CA GLY A 143 5.43 -13.56 12.26
C GLY A 143 6.20 -12.67 11.29
N GLY A 144 5.48 -11.79 10.59
CA GLY A 144 6.06 -10.92 9.56
C GLY A 144 7.37 -10.26 10.02
N ALA A 145 8.33 -10.17 9.09
CA ALA A 145 9.68 -9.62 9.33
C ALA A 145 9.70 -8.45 10.35
N PRO A 146 10.66 -8.42 11.31
CA PRO A 146 10.70 -7.53 12.49
C PRO A 146 10.73 -6.01 12.25
N GLN A 147 10.36 -5.52 11.06
CA GLN A 147 10.35 -4.12 10.69
C GLN A 147 9.14 -3.72 9.82
N LYS A 148 8.20 -4.65 9.57
CA LYS A 148 7.01 -4.32 8.78
C LYS A 148 6.07 -3.42 9.58
N PRO A 149 5.47 -2.41 8.94
CA PRO A 149 4.60 -1.48 9.63
C PRO A 149 3.31 -2.17 10.07
N VAL A 150 2.83 -1.84 11.27
CA VAL A 150 1.59 -2.36 11.87
C VAL A 150 0.61 -1.19 12.17
N PRO A 151 0.22 -0.38 11.16
CA PRO A 151 -0.63 0.80 11.35
C PRO A 151 -2.11 0.45 11.47
N TRP A 152 -2.82 1.14 12.35
CA TRP A 152 -4.28 1.25 12.34
C TRP A 152 -4.73 2.62 11.84
N GLY A 153 -6.03 2.76 11.60
CA GLY A 153 -6.63 3.99 11.07
C GLY A 153 -6.24 4.26 9.63
N VAL A 154 -5.82 3.25 8.86
CA VAL A 154 -5.37 3.44 7.47
C VAL A 154 -6.55 3.90 6.61
N VAL A 155 -6.34 4.97 5.85
CA VAL A 155 -7.34 5.54 4.93
C VAL A 155 -6.88 5.50 3.47
N THR A 156 -5.58 5.58 3.22
CA THR A 156 -5.02 5.59 1.86
C THR A 156 -3.70 4.83 1.80
N LEU A 157 -3.52 4.03 0.74
CA LEU A 157 -2.23 3.47 0.35
C LEU A 157 -1.64 4.33 -0.78
N GLU A 158 -0.51 4.98 -0.54
CA GLU A 158 0.21 5.73 -1.57
C GLU A 158 1.41 4.93 -2.07
N LEU A 159 1.49 4.69 -3.37
CA LEU A 159 2.63 4.02 -4.01
C LEU A 159 3.45 5.07 -4.78
N LYS A 160 4.75 5.14 -4.51
CA LYS A 160 5.68 6.07 -5.18
C LYS A 160 6.97 5.37 -5.56
N PRO A 161 7.66 5.79 -6.64
CA PRO A 161 9.01 5.33 -6.91
C PRO A 161 9.90 5.47 -5.68
N GLY A 162 10.76 4.49 -5.43
CA GLY A 162 11.74 4.57 -4.35
C GLY A 162 12.70 5.73 -4.57
N SER A 163 12.98 6.45 -3.50
CA SER A 163 14.08 7.42 -3.39
C SER A 163 15.38 6.73 -3.00
#